data_AF-A0AAV2CIZ6-F1
#
_entry.id   AF-A0AAV2CIZ6-F1
#
_cell.length_a   1.000
_cell.length_b   1.000
_cell.length_c   1.000
_cell.angle_alpha   90.00
_cell.angle_beta   90.00
_cell.angle_gamma   90.00
#
_symmetry.space_group_name_H-M   'P 1'
#
loop_
_entity.id
_entity.type
_entity.pdbx_description
1 polymer ?
#
loop_
_entity_poly.entity_id
_entity_poly.type
_entity_poly.pdbx_seq_one_letter_code
_entity_poly.pdbx_strand_id
1 'polypeptide(L)'
;MATSKLGQVLEAGVFASHETGERFVKVRTVIDLTKPLRSQIMAVNDDTGCFWVSLKYRYLPSFCFNCGRVGHFINDCTFEPPAGKEKFGPHMSTKKLGIRLYDSEDDAQQFRGKSKSVWVNMALRD
;
A
#
# COMPACT_ATOMS: atom_id res chain seq x y z
N MET A 1 -0.43 -20.79 -4.59
CA MET A 1 0.31 -19.95 -3.62
C MET A 1 -0.57 -18.77 -3.23
N ALA A 2 -0.73 -18.47 -1.94
CA ALA A 2 -1.71 -17.50 -1.47
C ALA A 2 -1.27 -16.05 -1.78
N THR A 3 -1.85 -15.44 -2.82
CA THR A 3 -1.74 -14.00 -3.05
C THR A 3 -2.66 -13.28 -2.06
N SER A 4 -2.09 -12.75 -0.97
CA SER A 4 -2.87 -11.96 0.00
C SER A 4 -3.39 -10.69 -0.69
N LYS A 5 -4.70 -10.64 -0.95
CA LYS A 5 -5.37 -9.50 -1.59
C LYS A 5 -5.57 -8.38 -0.56
N LEU A 6 -5.11 -7.16 -0.86
CA LEU A 6 -5.29 -5.97 -0.01
C LEU A 6 -6.76 -5.54 0.15
N GLY A 7 -7.57 -5.82 -0.87
CA GLY A 7 -8.96 -5.38 -0.95
C GLY A 7 -9.45 -5.25 -2.39
N GLN A 8 -10.61 -4.61 -2.56
CA GLN A 8 -11.14 -4.27 -3.87
C GLN A 8 -10.44 -3.01 -4.40
N VAL A 9 -9.67 -3.16 -5.47
CA VAL A 9 -9.09 -2.04 -6.20
C VAL A 9 -10.21 -1.24 -6.85
N LEU A 10 -10.29 0.06 -6.52
CA LEU A 10 -11.21 1.02 -7.10
C LEU A 10 -10.54 1.76 -8.27
N GLU A 11 -9.25 2.04 -8.15
CA GLU A 11 -8.49 2.80 -9.14
C GLU A 11 -7.02 2.43 -9.06
N ALA A 12 -6.32 2.40 -10.19
CA ALA A 12 -4.87 2.29 -10.23
C ALA A 12 -4.31 3.21 -11.32
N GLY A 13 -3.10 3.71 -11.12
CA GLY A 13 -2.40 4.52 -12.11
C GLY A 13 -0.92 4.67 -11.80
N VAL A 14 -0.18 5.15 -12.78
CA VAL A 14 1.26 5.43 -12.67
C VAL A 14 1.45 6.93 -12.55
N PHE A 15 2.30 7.33 -11.61
CA PHE A 15 2.53 8.71 -11.22
C PHE A 15 4.03 9.03 -11.26
N ALA A 16 4.39 10.27 -11.55
CA ALA A 16 5.73 10.80 -11.29
C ALA A 16 5.72 11.60 -10.01
N SER A 17 6.70 11.34 -9.14
CA SER A 17 6.97 12.13 -7.94
C SER A 17 7.26 13.59 -8.30
N HIS A 18 6.62 14.54 -7.61
CA HIS A 18 6.92 15.97 -7.81
C HIS A 18 8.35 16.32 -7.38
N GLU A 19 8.87 15.64 -6.35
CA GLU A 19 10.16 15.96 -5.75
C GLU A 19 11.33 15.38 -6.55
N THR A 20 11.15 14.19 -7.11
CA THR A 20 12.25 13.39 -7.68
C THR A 20 12.03 12.97 -9.12
N GLY A 21 10.83 13.18 -9.69
CA GLY A 21 10.45 12.64 -11.01
C GLY A 21 10.32 11.12 -11.06
N GLU A 22 10.62 10.41 -9.96
CA GLU A 22 10.55 8.95 -9.87
C GLU A 22 9.13 8.45 -10.16
N ARG A 23 9.02 7.42 -11.02
CA ARG A 23 7.75 6.80 -11.36
C ARG A 23 7.33 5.78 -10.29
N PHE A 24 6.09 5.87 -9.85
CA PHE A 24 5.51 4.95 -8.86
C PHE A 24 4.06 4.62 -9.20
N VAL A 25 3.58 3.48 -8.69
CA VAL A 25 2.19 3.06 -8.84
C VAL A 25 1.38 3.54 -7.64
N LYS A 26 0.24 4.15 -7.90
CA LYS A 26 -0.74 4.51 -6.88
C LYS A 26 -2.02 3.71 -7.13
N VAL A 27 -2.54 3.12 -6.06
CA VAL A 27 -3.75 2.32 -6.06
C VAL A 27 -4.70 2.91 -5.02
N ARG A 28 -5.95 3.13 -5.42
CA ARG A 28 -7.06 3.38 -4.51
C ARG A 28 -7.78 2.07 -4.30
N THR A 29 -7.86 1.61 -3.06
CA THR A 29 -8.55 0.37 -2.71
C THR A 29 -9.34 0.57 -1.43
N VAL A 30 -10.40 -0.23 -1.28
CA VAL A 30 -11.08 -0.39 0.00
C VAL A 30 -10.17 -1.19 0.92
N ILE A 31 -9.96 -0.72 2.14
CA ILE A 31 -9.16 -1.40 3.17
C ILE A 31 -10.02 -1.59 4.40
N ASP A 32 -9.98 -2.80 4.93
CA ASP A 32 -10.64 -3.14 6.18
C ASP A 32 -9.74 -2.74 7.36
N LEU A 33 -10.07 -1.61 8.01
CA LEU A 33 -9.34 -1.10 9.17
C LEU A 33 -9.57 -1.93 10.44
N THR A 34 -10.54 -2.84 10.44
CA THR A 34 -10.73 -3.82 11.52
C THR A 34 -9.67 -4.91 11.48
N LYS A 35 -8.79 -4.92 10.48
CA LYS A 35 -7.64 -5.83 10.37
C LYS A 35 -6.34 -5.04 10.47
N PRO A 36 -5.24 -5.69 10.90
CA PRO A 36 -3.92 -5.11 10.80
C PRO A 36 -3.64 -4.63 9.37
N LEU A 37 -3.09 -3.43 9.25
CA LEU A 37 -2.57 -2.93 7.99
C LEU A 37 -1.49 -3.89 7.47
N ARG A 38 -1.29 -3.89 6.15
CA ARG A 38 -0.22 -4.66 5.52
C ARG A 38 0.98 -3.76 5.25
N SER A 39 2.19 -4.15 5.61
CA SER A 39 3.37 -3.35 5.26
C SER A 39 3.95 -3.72 3.91
N GLN A 40 3.73 -4.95 3.46
CA GLN A 40 4.17 -5.45 2.16
C GLN A 40 3.14 -6.39 1.56
N ILE A 41 3.14 -6.50 0.23
CA ILE A 41 2.38 -7.51 -0.51
C ILE A 41 3.27 -8.21 -1.50
N MET A 42 2.91 -9.45 -1.83
CA MET A 42 3.48 -10.13 -2.97
C MET A 42 2.76 -9.66 -4.23
N ALA A 43 3.49 -8.98 -5.10
CA ALA A 43 3.06 -8.69 -6.46
C ALA A 43 3.51 -9.82 -7.38
N VAL A 44 2.68 -10.10 -8.39
CA VAL A 44 2.98 -11.08 -9.44
C VAL A 44 3.02 -10.32 -10.75
N ASN A 45 4.06 -10.57 -11.53
CA ASN A 45 4.19 -10.14 -12.91
C ASN A 45 4.52 -11.37 -13.76
N ASP A 46 3.91 -11.46 -14.93
CA ASP A 46 4.18 -12.53 -15.90
C ASP A 46 5.64 -12.51 -16.38
N ASP A 47 6.24 -11.32 -16.51
CA ASP A 47 7.63 -11.18 -17.00
C ASP A 47 8.69 -11.36 -15.91
N THR A 48 8.45 -10.81 -14.71
CA THR A 48 9.45 -10.75 -13.62
C THR A 48 9.15 -11.70 -12.45
N GLY A 49 8.07 -12.46 -12.54
CA GLY A 49 7.64 -13.39 -11.50
C GLY A 49 7.08 -12.69 -10.26
N CYS A 50 7.18 -13.36 -9.11
CA CYS A 50 6.67 -12.88 -7.83
C CYS A 50 7.73 -12.05 -7.09
N PHE A 51 7.38 -10.84 -6.65
CA PHE A 51 8.27 -10.00 -5.85
C PHE A 51 7.51 -9.24 -4.76
N TRP A 52 8.21 -8.92 -3.66
CA TRP A 52 7.63 -8.17 -2.55
C TRP A 52 7.63 -6.68 -2.85
N VAL A 53 6.49 -6.03 -2.61
CA VAL A 53 6.29 -4.60 -2.80
C VAL A 53 5.97 -3.97 -1.46
N SER A 54 6.67 -2.90 -1.14
CA SER A 54 6.38 -2.11 0.07
C SER A 54 5.15 -1.24 -0.12
N LEU A 55 4.25 -1.27 0.85
CA LEU A 55 3.05 -0.45 0.84
C LEU A 55 3.27 0.87 1.58
N LYS A 56 2.84 1.95 0.94
CA LYS A 56 2.85 3.29 1.53
C LYS A 56 1.44 3.84 1.55
N TYR A 57 0.87 4.08 2.73
CA TYR A 57 -0.48 4.59 2.89
C TYR A 57 -0.46 6.11 2.91
N ARG A 58 -1.36 6.71 2.13
CA ARG A 58 -1.58 8.16 2.15
C ARG A 58 -2.67 8.49 3.15
N TYR A 59 -2.48 9.56 3.91
CA TYR A 59 -3.39 9.98 4.99
C TYR A 59 -3.61 8.90 6.05
N LEU A 60 -2.57 8.12 6.38
CA LEU A 60 -2.65 7.10 7.40
C LEU A 60 -2.92 7.74 8.78
N PRO A 61 -4.09 7.53 9.40
CA PRO A 61 -4.33 7.97 10.76
C PRO A 61 -3.38 7.24 11.73
N SER A 62 -3.30 7.74 12.96
CA SER A 62 -2.56 7.06 14.02
C SER A 62 -2.97 5.60 14.13
N PHE A 63 -1.98 4.72 14.06
CA PHE A 63 -2.16 3.27 14.11
C PHE A 63 -1.15 2.67 15.09
N CYS A 64 -1.49 1.50 15.62
CA CYS A 64 -0.68 0.81 16.59
C CYS A 64 0.52 0.13 15.92
N PHE A 65 1.74 0.42 16.40
CA PHE A 65 2.96 -0.18 15.86
C PHE A 65 3.20 -1.63 16.37
N ASN A 66 2.43 -2.09 17.34
CA ASN A 66 2.48 -3.49 17.79
C ASN A 66 1.61 -4.39 16.93
N CYS A 67 0.32 -4.05 16.77
CA CYS A 67 -0.65 -4.92 16.10
C CYS A 67 -1.04 -4.45 14.69
N GLY A 68 -0.61 -3.26 14.26
CA GLY A 68 -0.87 -2.73 12.92
C GLY A 68 -2.28 -2.17 12.69
N ARG A 69 -3.14 -2.12 13.71
CA ARG A 69 -4.54 -1.66 13.60
C ARG A 69 -4.67 -0.15 13.85
N VAL A 70 -5.64 0.48 13.20
CA VAL A 70 -5.98 1.89 13.41
C VAL A 70 -6.87 2.04 14.66
N GLY A 71 -6.74 3.17 15.37
CA GLY A 71 -7.69 3.58 16.41
C GLY A 71 -7.18 3.47 17.85
N HIS A 72 -5.93 3.05 18.07
CA HIS A 72 -5.30 3.06 19.39
C HIS A 72 -3.77 3.22 19.28
N PHE A 73 -3.14 3.62 20.38
CA PHE A 73 -1.68 3.69 20.49
C PHE A 73 -1.11 2.36 21.02
N ILE A 74 0.21 2.20 20.89
CA ILE A 74 0.90 0.98 21.34
C ILE A 74 0.70 0.69 22.83
N ASN A 75 0.59 1.73 23.67
CA ASN A 75 0.41 1.59 25.12
C ASN A 75 -0.98 1.05 25.50
N ASP A 76 -1.97 1.27 24.64
CA ASP A 76 -3.36 0.82 24.84
C ASP A 76 -3.65 -0.47 24.05
N CYS A 77 -2.62 -1.12 23.49
CA CYS A 77 -2.79 -2.27 22.63
C CYS A 77 -3.09 -3.54 23.43
N THR A 78 -4.29 -4.09 23.22
CA THR A 78 -4.71 -5.37 23.80
C THR A 78 -4.60 -6.54 22.81
N PHE A 79 -4.20 -6.28 21.57
CA PHE A 79 -4.04 -7.28 20.53
C PHE A 79 -2.62 -7.85 20.52
N GLU A 80 -2.51 -9.16 20.30
CA GLU A 80 -1.23 -9.76 19.97
C GLU A 80 -0.70 -9.27 18.61
N PRO A 81 0.63 -9.23 18.43
CA PRO A 81 1.22 -8.95 17.13
C PRO A 81 0.74 -9.98 16.08
N PRO A 82 0.48 -9.56 14.83
CA PRO A 82 0.15 -10.52 13.79
C PRO A 82 1.32 -11.49 13.55
N ALA A 83 1.01 -12.74 13.23
CA ALA A 83 2.01 -13.81 13.01
C ALA A 83 2.99 -13.55 11.83
N GLY A 84 2.79 -12.49 11.06
CA GLY A 84 3.64 -12.11 9.94
C GLY A 84 4.92 -11.39 10.37
N LYS A 85 5.91 -11.34 9.48
CA LYS A 85 7.13 -10.51 9.67
C LYS A 85 6.88 -9.02 9.36
N GLU A 86 5.65 -8.57 9.57
CA GLU A 86 5.23 -7.22 9.24
C GLU A 86 5.93 -6.23 10.19
N LYS A 87 6.69 -5.30 9.62
CA LYS A 87 7.24 -4.18 10.38
C LYS A 87 6.31 -2.99 10.28
N PHE A 88 5.75 -2.56 11.40
CA PHE A 88 4.91 -1.38 11.51
C PHE A 88 5.72 -0.15 11.91
N GLY A 89 5.40 1.01 11.36
CA GLY A 89 6.02 2.27 11.78
C GLY A 89 5.86 3.42 10.79
N PRO A 90 6.56 4.54 11.03
CA PRO A 90 6.42 5.77 10.24
C PRO A 90 6.68 5.57 8.74
N HIS A 91 7.56 4.62 8.41
CA HIS A 91 7.88 4.27 7.02
C HIS A 91 6.68 3.80 6.21
N MET A 92 5.57 3.37 6.83
CA MET A 92 4.34 2.98 6.13
C MET A 92 3.50 4.18 5.69
N SER A 93 3.72 5.37 6.26
CA SER A 93 3.04 6.59 5.83
C SER A 93 3.86 7.29 4.74
N THR A 94 3.18 7.88 3.75
CA THR A 94 3.82 8.76 2.78
C THR A 94 3.05 10.07 2.63
N LYS A 95 3.81 11.16 2.62
CA LYS A 95 3.32 12.50 2.22
C LYS A 95 3.64 12.83 0.77
N LYS A 96 4.42 11.97 0.09
CA LYS A 96 4.90 12.23 -1.26
C LYS A 96 3.68 12.38 -2.19
N LEU A 97 3.76 13.32 -3.12
CA LEU A 97 2.70 13.66 -4.08
C LEU A 97 3.21 13.39 -5.50
N GLY A 98 2.28 13.12 -6.41
CA GLY A 98 2.57 12.72 -7.77
C GLY A 98 1.59 13.30 -8.78
N ILE A 99 2.09 13.65 -9.97
CA ILE A 99 1.25 13.93 -11.14
C ILE A 99 0.95 12.58 -11.80
N ARG A 100 -0.31 12.34 -12.18
CA ARG A 100 -0.70 11.16 -12.95
C ARG A 100 -0.06 11.27 -14.33
N LEU A 101 0.71 10.27 -14.72
CA LEU A 101 1.41 10.29 -16.01
C LEU A 101 0.60 9.67 -17.14
N TYR A 102 -0.25 8.70 -16.81
CA TYR A 102 -1.03 7.97 -17.81
C TYR A 102 -2.48 7.87 -17.38
N ASP A 103 -3.36 8.22 -18.31
CA ASP A 103 -4.81 8.18 -18.16
C ASP A 103 -5.43 6.89 -18.70
N SER A 104 -4.67 6.07 -19.45
CA SER A 104 -5.15 4.80 -20.04
C SER A 104 -4.73 3.55 -19.24
N GLU A 105 -5.57 2.50 -19.27
CA GLU A 105 -5.29 1.22 -18.62
C GLU A 105 -4.13 0.46 -19.30
N ASP A 106 -3.99 0.59 -20.62
CA ASP A 106 -2.92 -0.03 -21.42
C ASP A 106 -1.52 0.47 -21.02
N ASP A 107 -1.36 1.78 -20.81
CA ASP A 107 -0.10 2.37 -20.38
C ASP A 107 0.25 2.01 -18.92
N ALA A 108 -0.76 1.87 -18.07
CA ALA A 108 -0.60 1.45 -16.68
C ALA A 108 -0.20 -0.05 -16.58
N GLN A 109 -0.65 -0.88 -17.53
CA GLN A 109 -0.27 -2.29 -17.63
C GLN A 109 1.25 -2.46 -17.77
N GLN A 110 1.93 -1.54 -18.49
CA GLN A 110 3.37 -1.59 -18.75
C GLN A 110 4.26 -1.34 -17.52
N PHE A 111 3.68 -0.84 -16.43
CA PHE A 111 4.37 -0.62 -15.16
C PHE A 111 4.06 -1.65 -14.08
N ARG A 112 3.03 -2.49 -14.26
CA ARG A 112 2.83 -3.67 -13.41
C ARG A 112 4.12 -4.51 -13.51
N GLY A 113 4.89 -4.59 -12.42
CA GLY A 113 6.14 -5.36 -12.41
C GLY A 113 7.45 -4.60 -12.14
N LYS A 114 7.50 -3.28 -12.33
CA LYS A 114 8.77 -2.52 -12.28
C LYS A 114 8.94 -1.63 -11.05
N SER A 115 7.86 -1.39 -10.29
CA SER A 115 7.91 -0.48 -9.14
C SER A 115 8.05 -1.25 -7.82
N LYS A 116 9.05 -0.86 -7.01
CA LYS A 116 9.33 -1.48 -5.69
C LYS A 116 8.37 -1.03 -4.58
N SER A 117 7.51 -0.04 -4.87
CA SER A 117 6.57 0.55 -3.91
C SER A 117 5.21 0.81 -4.54
N VAL A 118 4.12 0.45 -3.84
CA VAL A 118 2.74 0.77 -4.22
C VAL A 118 2.15 1.67 -3.16
N TRP A 119 1.58 2.78 -3.63
CA TRP A 119 0.99 3.77 -2.75
C TRP A 119 -0.49 3.58 -2.67
N VAL A 120 -0.99 3.45 -1.45
CA VAL A 120 -2.37 3.09 -1.20
C VAL A 120 -3.12 4.31 -0.70
N ASN A 121 -4.10 4.75 -1.49
CA ASN A 121 -5.15 5.63 -1.01
C ASN A 121 -6.21 4.77 -0.32
N MET A 122 -6.40 5.01 0.98
CA MET A 122 -7.51 4.40 1.72
C MET A 122 -8.80 5.09 1.28
N ALA A 123 -9.75 4.32 0.75
CA ALA A 123 -11.14 4.72 0.72
C ALA A 123 -11.83 4.05 1.90
N LEU A 124 -12.22 4.84 2.90
CA LEU A 124 -13.16 4.38 3.91
C LEU A 124 -14.51 4.23 3.20
N ARG A 125 -15.15 3.07 3.34
CA ARG A 125 -16.58 2.96 3.03
C ARG A 125 -17.32 3.31 4.31
N ASP A 126 -18.29 4.20 4.20
CA ASP A 126 -19.29 4.49 5.24
C ASP A 126 -20.12 3.24 5.60
#